data_AF-A0A0F9BY26-F1
#
_entry.id   AF-A0A0F9BY26-F1
#
_cell.length_a   1.000
_cell.length_b   1.000
_cell.length_c   1.000
_cell.angle_alpha   90.00
_cell.angle_beta   90.00
_cell.angle_gamma   90.00
#
_symmetry.space_group_name_H-M   'P 1'
#
loop_
_entity.id
_entity.type
_entity.pdbx_description
1 polymer ?
#
loop_
_entity_poly.entity_id
_entity_poly.type
_entity_poly.pdbx_seq_one_letter_code
_entity_poly.pdbx_strand_id
1 'polypeptide(L)'
;MAAVTRFFLAIGLAWDNIAHWSASSGGAGGASFPVAGDTAIFDDFSGNCTLTANAAALLLKLGDTGGAYTGTFNGGGQDVA
;
A
#
# COMPACT_ATOMS: atom_id res chain seq x y z
N MET A 1 4.23 -19.12 2.01
CA MET A 1 5.08 -17.91 1.98
C MET A 1 4.81 -17.16 3.28
N ALA A 2 5.82 -16.56 3.90
CA ALA A 2 5.61 -15.81 5.14
C ALA A 2 4.88 -14.49 4.82
N ALA A 3 3.92 -14.10 5.66
CA ALA A 3 3.26 -12.81 5.56
C ALA A 3 4.29 -11.67 5.60
N VAL A 4 4.18 -10.70 4.70
CA VAL A 4 5.05 -9.52 4.69
C VAL A 4 4.25 -8.25 4.93
N THR A 5 4.96 -7.20 5.35
CA THR A 5 4.42 -5.84 5.45
C THR A 5 4.99 -5.00 4.30
N ARG A 6 4.12 -4.25 3.62
CA ARG A 6 4.49 -3.32 2.55
C ARG A 6 3.96 -1.94 2.84
N PHE A 7 4.75 -0.94 2.49
CA PHE A 7 4.44 0.47 2.67
C PHE A 7 4.22 1.10 1.30
N PHE A 8 3.08 1.77 1.12
CA PHE A 8 2.82 2.52 -0.11
C PHE A 8 3.64 3.80 -0.12
N LEU A 9 4.11 4.23 -1.29
CA LEU A 9 4.98 5.40 -1.43
C LEU A 9 4.30 6.50 -2.25
N ALA A 10 4.57 7.75 -1.92
CA ALA A 10 4.09 8.94 -2.66
C ALA A 10 4.82 9.17 -4.01
N ILE A 11 4.91 8.16 -4.85
CA ILE A 11 5.59 8.18 -6.17
C ILE A 11 4.65 7.91 -7.35
N GLY A 12 3.43 7.47 -7.06
CA GLY A 12 2.39 7.24 -8.05
C GLY A 12 1.08 6.85 -7.36
N LEU A 13 0.09 6.45 -8.16
CA LEU A 13 -1.27 6.20 -7.66
C LEU A 13 -1.66 4.72 -7.70
N ALA A 14 -1.15 3.94 -8.65
CA ALA A 14 -1.63 2.58 -8.90
C ALA A 14 -1.23 1.59 -7.79
N TRP A 15 -2.20 0.85 -7.25
CA TRP A 15 -1.96 -0.18 -6.24
C TRP A 15 -1.10 -1.34 -6.75
N ASP A 16 -1.29 -1.82 -7.97
CA ASP A 16 -0.63 -3.02 -8.51
C ASP A 16 0.74 -2.75 -9.15
N ASN A 17 1.28 -1.54 -8.98
CA ASN A 17 2.61 -1.19 -9.47
C ASN A 17 3.67 -1.41 -8.37
N ILE A 18 4.57 -2.38 -8.61
CA ILE A 18 5.72 -2.73 -7.75
C ILE A 18 6.59 -1.53 -7.39
N ALA A 19 6.73 -0.56 -8.31
CA ALA A 19 7.51 0.64 -8.03
C ALA A 19 6.96 1.43 -6.85
N HIS A 20 5.65 1.37 -6.57
CA HIS A 20 4.97 2.18 -5.54
C HIS A 20 5.01 1.56 -4.14
N TRP A 21 5.63 0.39 -3.97
CA TRP A 21 5.70 -0.30 -2.68
C TRP A 21 7.13 -0.41 -2.17
N SER A 22 7.27 -0.28 -0.85
CA SER A 22 8.51 -0.48 -0.12
C SER A 22 8.39 -1.59 0.94
N ALA A 23 9.53 -2.15 1.32
CA ALA A 23 9.65 -3.07 2.46
C ALA A 23 9.78 -2.35 3.81
N SER A 24 9.95 -1.02 3.80
CA SER A 24 10.07 -0.18 4.99
C SER A 24 9.41 1.18 4.77
N SER A 25 8.88 1.80 5.82
CA SER A 25 8.33 3.17 5.77
C SER A 25 9.34 4.16 5.17
N GLY A 26 8.91 4.96 4.19
CA GLY A 26 9.74 5.94 3.48
C GLY A 26 10.93 5.38 2.67
N GLY A 27 11.03 4.05 2.53
CA GLY A 27 12.15 3.38 1.87
C GLY A 27 12.11 3.46 0.34
N ALA A 28 13.04 2.77 -0.31
CA ALA A 28 13.05 2.66 -1.77
C ALA A 28 11.85 1.85 -2.29
N GLY A 29 11.32 2.26 -3.44
CA GLY A 29 10.32 1.50 -4.18
C GLY A 29 10.90 0.25 -4.84
N GLY A 30 10.04 -0.67 -5.27
CA GLY A 30 10.43 -1.91 -5.92
C GLY A 30 10.09 -3.19 -5.15
N ALA A 31 9.43 -3.06 -4.00
CA ALA A 31 8.83 -4.21 -3.32
C ALA A 31 7.58 -4.69 -4.06
N SER A 32 7.24 -5.98 -3.95
CA SER A 32 5.96 -6.45 -4.49
C SER A 32 4.78 -5.75 -3.80
N PHE A 33 3.70 -5.51 -4.55
CA PHE A 33 2.44 -5.11 -3.94
C PHE A 33 1.92 -6.22 -2.98
N PRO A 34 1.16 -5.86 -1.93
CA PRO A 34 0.58 -6.82 -1.00
C PRO A 34 -0.33 -7.84 -1.69
N VAL A 35 -0.20 -9.10 -1.29
CA VAL A 35 -1.12 -10.18 -1.69
C VAL A 35 -1.79 -10.81 -0.47
N ALA A 36 -2.56 -11.88 -0.69
CA ALA A 36 -3.25 -12.62 0.37
C ALA A 36 -2.28 -13.02 1.50
N GLY A 37 -2.59 -12.58 2.72
CA GLY A 37 -1.79 -12.79 3.92
C GLY A 37 -0.89 -11.61 4.31
N ASP A 38 -0.65 -10.65 3.40
CA ASP A 38 0.22 -9.51 3.65
C ASP A 38 -0.51 -8.36 4.34
N THR A 39 0.27 -7.44 4.93
CA THR A 39 -0.21 -6.17 5.45
C THR A 39 0.21 -5.02 4.54
N ALA A 40 -0.75 -4.24 4.09
CA ALA A 40 -0.56 -2.98 3.40
C ALA A 40 -0.64 -1.82 4.40
N ILE A 41 0.36 -0.97 4.43
CA ILE A 41 0.42 0.22 5.30
C ILE A 41 0.48 1.47 4.45
N PHE A 42 -0.40 2.42 4.80
CA PHE A 42 -0.37 3.79 4.35
C PHE A 42 -0.03 4.67 5.56
N ASP A 43 1.10 5.35 5.54
CA ASP A 43 1.63 6.21 6.61
C ASP A 43 1.84 7.66 6.10
N ASP A 44 2.65 8.46 6.79
CA ASP A 44 2.98 9.83 6.43
C ASP A 44 3.86 9.96 5.17
N PHE A 45 4.54 8.88 4.75
CA PHE A 45 5.29 8.81 3.50
C PHE A 45 4.45 8.33 2.31
N SER A 46 3.18 7.98 2.57
CA SER A 46 2.27 7.45 1.57
C SER A 46 1.50 8.56 0.85
N GLY A 47 1.34 8.40 -0.47
CA GLY A 47 0.57 9.33 -1.30
C GLY A 47 -0.87 8.88 -1.56
N ASN A 48 -1.52 9.55 -2.50
CA ASN A 48 -2.82 9.10 -3.00
C ASN A 48 -2.68 7.72 -3.66
N CYS A 49 -3.68 6.85 -3.48
CA CYS A 49 -3.69 5.52 -4.08
C CYS A 49 -5.04 5.28 -4.75
N THR A 50 -5.00 4.62 -5.91
CA THR A 50 -6.17 4.13 -6.63
C THR A 50 -5.99 2.63 -6.86
N LEU A 51 -6.98 1.84 -6.47
CA LEU A 51 -7.02 0.43 -6.83
C LEU A 51 -7.29 0.30 -8.33
N THR A 52 -6.26 -0.17 -9.03
CA THR A 52 -6.28 -0.52 -10.46
C THR A 52 -6.57 -2.01 -10.68
N ALA A 53 -6.55 -2.80 -9.61
CA ALA A 53 -6.96 -4.19 -9.50
C ALA A 53 -7.45 -4.45 -8.07
N ASN A 54 -8.13 -5.59 -7.85
CA ASN A 54 -8.56 -6.01 -6.50
C ASN A 54 -7.39 -6.07 -5.53
N ALA A 55 -7.54 -5.44 -4.37
CA ALA A 55 -6.56 -5.49 -3.29
C ALA A 55 -6.83 -6.75 -2.45
N ALA A 56 -5.91 -7.71 -2.51
CA ALA A 56 -6.01 -8.98 -1.79
C ALA A 56 -5.27 -8.97 -0.43
N ALA A 57 -4.90 -7.80 0.09
CA ALA A 57 -4.14 -7.71 1.34
C ALA A 57 -4.98 -8.21 2.52
N LEU A 58 -4.40 -8.98 3.44
CA LEU A 58 -5.11 -9.43 4.65
C LEU A 58 -5.49 -8.25 5.55
N LEU A 59 -4.58 -7.27 5.66
CA LEU A 59 -4.80 -6.06 6.43
C LEU A 59 -4.44 -4.85 5.58
N LEU A 60 -5.34 -3.87 5.57
CA LEU A 60 -5.09 -2.53 5.04
C LEU A 60 -5.13 -1.55 6.21
N LYS A 61 -4.01 -0.86 6.45
CA LYS A 61 -3.89 0.13 7.53
C LYS A 61 -3.74 1.53 6.94
N LEU A 62 -4.63 2.43 7.34
CA LEU A 62 -4.55 3.86 7.06
C LEU A 62 -4.07 4.56 8.33
N GLY A 63 -2.78 4.92 8.36
CA GLY A 63 -2.03 5.27 9.56
C GLY A 63 -1.39 4.04 10.21
N ASP A 64 -0.09 4.15 10.53
CA ASP A 64 0.69 3.26 11.42
C ASP A 64 2.05 3.94 11.73
N THR A 65 3.08 3.20 12.16
CA THR A 65 4.49 3.66 12.34
C THR A 65 4.90 4.72 11.30
N GLY A 66 5.05 5.97 11.74
CA GLY A 66 5.45 7.11 10.89
C GLY A 66 4.56 8.33 11.05
N GLY A 67 3.23 8.13 11.17
CA GLY A 67 2.29 9.24 11.31
C GLY A 67 0.94 8.96 10.66
N ALA A 68 0.11 10.01 10.56
CA ALA A 68 -1.23 9.89 9.98
C ALA A 68 -1.15 9.91 8.45
N TYR A 69 -1.81 8.95 7.81
CA TYR A 69 -2.09 9.01 6.38
C TYR A 69 -3.05 10.17 6.08
N THR A 70 -2.66 11.05 5.17
CA THR A 70 -3.45 12.22 4.76
C THR A 70 -3.90 12.18 3.30
N GLY A 71 -3.51 11.14 2.56
CA GLY A 71 -3.87 10.95 1.16
C GLY A 71 -5.30 10.44 0.98
N THR A 72 -5.70 10.35 -0.28
CA THR A 72 -6.95 9.71 -0.68
C THR A 72 -6.69 8.27 -1.12
N PHE A 73 -7.38 7.33 -0.46
CA PHE A 73 -7.49 5.96 -0.93
C PHE A 73 -8.76 5.80 -1.77
N ASN A 74 -8.60 5.67 -3.08
CA ASN A 74 -9.67 5.51 -4.03
C ASN A 74 -9.85 4.03 -4.39
N GLY A 75 -11.01 3.47 -4.05
CA GLY A 75 -11.32 2.08 -4.37
C GLY A 75 -11.39 1.77 -5.88
N GLY A 76 -11.48 2.78 -6.76
CA GLY A 76 -11.39 2.56 -8.23
C GLY A 76 -12.47 1.61 -8.81
N GLY A 77 -13.54 1.34 -8.05
CA GLY A 77 -14.53 0.32 -8.38
C GLY A 77 -14.08 -1.13 -8.13
N GLN A 78 -12.94 -1.33 -7.46
CA GLN A 78 -12.39 -2.61 -7.04
C GLN A 78 -12.71 -2.89 -5.56
N ASP A 79 -12.56 -4.15 -5.18
CA ASP A 79 -12.75 -4.60 -3.81
C ASP A 79 -11.44 -4.62 -3.02
N VAL A 80 -11.56 -4.45 -1.71
CA VAL A 80 -10.53 -4.79 -0.71
C VAL A 80 -11.05 -6.03 0.02
N ALA A 81 -10.44 -7.20 -0.25
CA ALA A 81 -10.93 -8.50 0.22
C ALA A 81 -9.82 -9.39 0.77
#